data_AF-A0A9W9ERX2-F1
#
_entry.id   AF-A0A9W9ERX2-F1
#
_cell.length_a   1.000
_cell.length_b   1.000
_cell.length_c   1.000
_cell.angle_alpha   90.00
_cell.angle_beta   90.00
_cell.angle_gamma   90.00
#
_symmetry.space_group_name_H-M   'P 1'
#
loop_
_entity.id
_entity.type
_entity.pdbx_description
1 polymer ?
#
loop_
_entity_poly.entity_id
_entity_poly.type
_entity_poly.pdbx_seq_one_letter_code
_entity_poly.pdbx_strand_id
1 'polypeptide(L)'
;MIPSNARPLAIGFLELTDPISILVFILTLLLLSADFYYLKNIAGRRLVGLRWWNEVNTGSGDSQWVFESSDPNVRTISATDKRFFWLSMYLTPALWVGLAILAIVRLVGVIWLSLVAIALILTITNTVAFSRCDKFSQASTYANTALGGGIVNNLAGGLLGRFFR
;
A
#
# COMPACT_ATOMS: atom_id res chain seq x y z
N MET A 1 -29.08 -35.70 -12.15
CA MET A 1 -28.57 -35.82 -10.77
C MET A 1 -27.14 -35.28 -10.77
N ILE A 2 -26.91 -34.03 -10.35
CA ILE A 2 -25.57 -33.42 -10.35
C ILE A 2 -24.78 -34.04 -9.17
N PRO A 3 -23.55 -34.56 -9.40
CA PRO A 3 -22.76 -35.18 -8.33
C PRO A 3 -22.46 -34.14 -7.24
N SER A 4 -22.48 -34.57 -5.98
CA SER A 4 -22.44 -33.71 -4.78
C SER A 4 -21.19 -32.83 -4.69
N ASN A 5 -20.09 -33.26 -5.31
CA ASN A 5 -18.83 -32.52 -5.42
C ASN A 5 -18.84 -31.41 -6.48
N ALA A 6 -19.74 -31.45 -7.47
CA ALA A 6 -19.86 -30.43 -8.50
C ALA A 6 -20.83 -29.28 -8.11
N ARG A 7 -21.56 -29.44 -7.00
CA ARG A 7 -22.54 -28.46 -6.52
C ARG A 7 -21.96 -27.06 -6.25
N PRO A 8 -20.82 -26.88 -5.56
CA PRO A 8 -20.29 -25.53 -5.32
C PRO A 8 -19.75 -24.85 -6.58
N LEU A 9 -19.24 -25.61 -7.55
CA LEU A 9 -18.79 -25.08 -8.86
C LEU A 9 -19.99 -24.75 -9.76
N ALA A 10 -21.03 -25.57 -9.76
CA ALA A 10 -22.27 -25.32 -10.51
C ALA A 10 -23.05 -24.12 -9.95
N ILE A 11 -23.08 -23.96 -8.62
CA ILE A 11 -23.67 -22.77 -7.97
C ILE A 11 -22.87 -21.52 -8.34
N GLY A 12 -21.53 -21.57 -8.31
CA GLY A 12 -20.70 -20.44 -8.76
C GLY A 12 -20.95 -20.05 -10.22
N PHE A 13 -21.13 -21.02 -11.12
CA PHE A 13 -21.41 -20.74 -12.54
C PHE A 13 -22.84 -20.20 -12.75
N LEU A 14 -23.82 -20.63 -11.95
CA LEU A 14 -25.19 -20.09 -11.97
C LEU A 14 -25.26 -18.64 -11.44
N GLU A 15 -24.52 -18.32 -10.39
CA GLU A 15 -24.45 -16.97 -9.81
C GLU A 15 -23.89 -15.93 -10.81
N LEU A 16 -23.05 -16.34 -11.77
CA LEU A 16 -22.57 -15.46 -12.85
C LEU A 16 -23.57 -15.32 -14.00
N THR A 17 -24.69 -16.03 -13.99
CA THR A 17 -25.78 -15.82 -14.94
C THR A 17 -26.84 -14.87 -14.38
N ASP A 18 -26.83 -14.64 -13.06
CA ASP A 18 -27.72 -13.70 -12.40
C ASP A 18 -27.24 -12.25 -12.61
N PRO A 19 -28.01 -11.40 -13.31
CA PRO A 19 -27.56 -10.04 -13.65
C PRO A 19 -27.26 -9.18 -12.41
N ILE A 20 -27.94 -9.46 -11.30
CA ILE A 20 -27.75 -8.74 -10.03
C ILE A 20 -26.39 -9.09 -9.42
N SER A 21 -26.02 -10.38 -9.37
CA SER A 21 -24.75 -10.86 -8.84
C SER A 21 -23.56 -10.33 -9.66
N ILE A 22 -23.70 -10.29 -10.99
CA ILE A 22 -22.70 -9.69 -11.89
C ILE A 22 -22.55 -8.19 -11.63
N LEU A 23 -23.67 -7.45 -11.49
CA LEU A 23 -23.63 -6.01 -11.22
C LEU A 23 -22.94 -5.72 -9.90
N VAL A 24 -23.27 -6.46 -8.84
CA VAL A 24 -22.60 -6.33 -7.52
C VAL A 24 -21.11 -6.60 -7.66
N PHE A 25 -20.71 -7.66 -8.35
CA PHE A 25 -19.30 -7.97 -8.59
C PHE A 25 -18.56 -6.83 -9.30
N ILE A 26 -19.12 -6.32 -10.40
CA ILE A 26 -18.54 -5.22 -11.18
C ILE A 26 -18.46 -3.94 -10.34
N LEU A 27 -19.54 -3.58 -9.64
CA LEU A 27 -19.58 -2.40 -8.79
C LEU A 27 -18.51 -2.48 -7.70
N THR A 28 -18.37 -3.65 -7.07
CA THR A 28 -17.37 -3.88 -6.01
C THR A 28 -15.95 -3.77 -6.55
N LEU A 29 -15.67 -4.31 -7.75
CA LEU A 29 -14.37 -4.14 -8.41
C LEU A 29 -14.08 -2.68 -8.75
N LEU A 30 -15.06 -1.94 -9.27
CA LEU A 30 -14.89 -0.51 -9.56
C LEU A 30 -14.61 0.29 -8.29
N LEU A 31 -15.36 0.05 -7.22
CA LEU A 31 -15.14 0.69 -5.91
C LEU A 31 -13.74 0.36 -5.36
N LEU A 32 -13.29 -0.88 -5.48
CA LEU A 32 -11.96 -1.30 -5.03
C LEU A 32 -10.85 -0.61 -5.83
N SER A 33 -11.03 -0.46 -7.16
CA SER A 33 -10.09 0.27 -8.00
C SER A 33 -10.06 1.77 -7.67
N ALA A 34 -11.23 2.35 -7.37
CA ALA A 34 -11.38 3.75 -6.99
C ALA A 34 -10.72 4.02 -5.63
N ASP A 35 -10.90 3.12 -4.66
CA ASP A 35 -10.23 3.15 -3.36
C ASP A 35 -8.70 3.06 -3.51
N PHE A 36 -8.22 2.11 -4.33
CA PHE A 36 -6.80 1.98 -4.65
C PHE A 36 -6.24 3.27 -5.26
N TYR A 37 -6.94 3.86 -6.23
CA TYR A 37 -6.53 5.11 -6.86
C TYR A 37 -6.53 6.28 -5.87
N TYR A 38 -7.56 6.38 -5.03
CA TYR A 38 -7.69 7.43 -4.02
C TYR A 38 -6.54 7.35 -3.00
N LEU A 39 -6.27 6.17 -2.45
CA LEU A 39 -5.19 5.97 -1.49
C LEU A 39 -3.83 6.28 -2.11
N LYS A 40 -3.58 5.76 -3.33
CA LYS A 40 -2.32 5.96 -4.03
C LYS A 40 -2.05 7.44 -4.36
N ASN A 41 -3.04 8.16 -4.89
CA ASN A 41 -2.81 9.48 -5.49
C ASN A 41 -3.26 10.66 -4.64
N ILE A 42 -4.26 10.49 -3.79
CA ILE A 42 -4.86 11.59 -3.00
C ILE A 42 -4.43 11.45 -1.55
N ALA A 43 -4.79 10.34 -0.89
CA ALA A 43 -4.52 10.15 0.53
C ALA A 43 -3.02 10.10 0.84
N GLY A 44 -2.23 9.35 0.05
CA GLY A 44 -0.77 9.27 0.20
C GLY A 44 -0.10 10.65 0.13
N ARG A 45 -0.49 11.48 -0.84
CA ARG A 45 0.03 12.84 -0.99
C ARG A 45 -0.46 13.79 0.10
N ARG A 46 -1.71 13.66 0.54
CA ARG A 46 -2.32 14.61 1.50
C ARG A 46 -1.95 14.31 2.94
N LEU A 47 -2.04 13.05 3.36
CA LEU A 47 -1.94 12.63 4.76
C LEU A 47 -0.53 12.24 5.20
N VAL A 48 0.31 11.75 4.28
CA VAL A 48 1.70 11.33 4.61
C VAL A 48 2.74 12.02 3.73
N GLY A 49 2.33 12.67 2.64
CA GLY A 49 3.25 13.36 1.74
C GLY A 49 4.18 12.40 1.00
N LEU A 50 3.77 11.13 0.86
CA LEU A 50 4.53 10.10 0.17
C LEU A 50 3.95 9.90 -1.23
N ARG A 51 4.82 9.65 -2.20
CA ARG A 51 4.45 9.34 -3.58
C ARG A 51 5.31 8.18 -4.08
N TRP A 52 4.68 7.27 -4.82
CA TRP A 52 5.37 6.13 -5.43
C TRP A 52 4.88 5.91 -6.86
N TRP A 53 5.82 5.57 -7.75
CA TRP A 53 5.52 5.16 -9.12
C TRP A 53 6.60 4.17 -9.61
N ASN A 54 6.30 3.50 -10.72
CA ASN A 54 7.26 2.62 -11.36
C ASN A 54 7.76 3.31 -12.63
N GLU A 55 9.07 3.49 -12.74
CA GLU A 55 9.74 3.96 -13.94
C GLU A 55 10.37 2.76 -14.65
N VAL A 56 10.13 2.63 -15.95
CA VAL A 56 10.79 1.61 -16.76
C VAL A 56 11.91 2.30 -17.51
N ASN A 57 13.14 1.83 -17.30
CA ASN A 57 14.28 2.33 -18.05
C ASN A 57 14.13 1.90 -19.52
N THR A 58 13.98 2.86 -20.43
CA THR A 58 13.79 2.62 -21.87
C THR A 58 15.00 1.95 -22.54
N GLY A 59 16.18 1.97 -21.91
CA GLY A 59 17.40 1.33 -22.41
C GLY A 59 17.58 -0.12 -21.94
N SER A 60 17.39 -0.40 -20.65
CA SER A 60 17.59 -1.76 -20.09
C SER A 60 16.31 -2.58 -19.94
N GLY A 61 15.14 -1.93 -19.98
CA GLY A 61 13.85 -2.55 -19.68
C GLY A 61 13.62 -2.80 -18.19
N ASP A 62 14.54 -2.40 -17.30
CA ASP A 62 14.39 -2.63 -15.86
C ASP A 62 13.31 -1.73 -15.25
N SER A 63 12.42 -2.33 -14.45
CA SER A 63 11.40 -1.62 -13.70
C SER A 63 11.96 -1.15 -12.36
N GLN A 64 12.12 0.16 -12.18
CA GLN A 64 12.56 0.77 -10.94
C GLN A 64 11.38 1.42 -10.20
N TRP A 65 11.29 1.14 -8.90
CA TRP A 65 10.27 1.74 -8.04
C TRP A 65 10.82 3.02 -7.44
N VAL A 66 10.29 4.16 -7.87
CA VAL A 66 10.70 5.47 -7.40
C VAL A 66 9.78 5.90 -6.25
N PHE A 67 10.41 6.27 -5.14
CA PHE A 67 9.74 6.65 -3.90
C PHE A 67 10.15 8.07 -3.52
N GLU A 68 9.18 8.94 -3.32
CA GLU A 68 9.39 10.33 -2.98
C GLU A 68 8.66 10.66 -1.68
N SER A 69 9.30 11.48 -0.84
CA SER A 69 8.70 12.00 0.39
C SER A 69 8.82 13.52 0.40
N SER A 70 7.75 14.22 0.79
CA SER A 70 7.79 15.67 0.95
C SER A 70 8.76 16.08 2.06
N ASP A 71 9.57 17.12 1.79
CA ASP A 71 10.49 17.69 2.77
C ASP A 71 9.69 18.28 3.97
N PRO A 72 10.05 17.91 5.22
CA PRO A 72 9.41 18.45 6.43
C PRO A 72 9.43 19.99 6.52
N ASN A 73 10.42 20.65 5.89
CA ASN A 73 10.56 22.10 5.92
C ASN A 73 9.56 22.83 5.00
N VAL A 74 9.06 22.14 3.96
CA VAL A 74 8.11 22.70 3.00
C VAL A 74 6.67 22.43 3.42
N ARG A 75 6.42 21.30 4.11
CA ARG A 75 5.07 20.91 4.51
C ARG A 75 5.05 20.19 5.86
N THR A 76 4.49 20.86 6.85
CA THR A 76 4.23 20.26 8.17
C THR A 76 3.00 19.35 8.08
N ILE A 77 3.23 18.05 8.15
CA ILE A 77 2.15 17.05 8.15
C ILE A 77 1.81 16.73 9.60
N SER A 78 0.52 16.79 9.94
CA SER A 78 0.06 16.45 11.29
C SER A 78 0.31 14.98 11.59
N ALA A 79 0.88 14.68 12.77
CA ALA A 79 1.12 13.31 13.20
C ALA A 79 -0.19 12.49 13.29
N THR A 80 -1.31 13.16 13.55
CA THR A 80 -2.65 12.56 13.58
C THR A 80 -3.06 12.04 12.21
N ASP A 81 -2.85 12.81 11.15
CA ASP A 81 -3.20 12.44 9.77
C ASP A 81 -2.40 11.22 9.30
N LYS A 82 -1.11 11.19 9.64
CA LYS A 82 -0.24 10.03 9.40
C LYS A 82 -0.79 8.79 10.10
N ARG A 83 -1.17 8.89 11.39
CA ARG A 83 -1.71 7.75 12.15
C ARG A 83 -3.01 7.22 11.55
N PHE A 84 -3.94 8.10 11.17
CA PHE A 84 -5.20 7.67 10.53
C PHE A 84 -4.97 7.00 9.20
N PHE A 85 -4.02 7.48 8.39
CA PHE A 85 -3.66 6.85 7.13
C PHE A 85 -3.11 5.44 7.32
N TRP A 86 -2.18 5.24 8.26
CA TRP A 86 -1.66 3.91 8.55
C TRP A 86 -2.73 3.00 9.12
N LEU A 87 -3.58 3.51 10.02
CA LEU A 87 -4.69 2.76 10.58
C LEU A 87 -5.65 2.27 9.48
N SER A 88 -6.06 3.15 8.56
CA SER A 88 -6.96 2.76 7.47
C SER A 88 -6.29 1.75 6.53
N MET A 89 -5.01 1.91 6.23
CA MET A 89 -4.25 0.95 5.41
C MET A 89 -4.17 -0.45 6.00
N TYR A 90 -4.12 -0.60 7.32
CA TYR A 90 -4.13 -1.91 7.98
C TYR A 90 -5.54 -2.44 8.26
N LEU A 91 -6.49 -1.54 8.52
CA LEU A 91 -7.87 -1.92 8.83
C LEU A 91 -8.56 -2.55 7.62
N THR A 92 -8.42 -1.94 6.44
CA THR A 92 -9.06 -2.44 5.21
C THR A 92 -8.68 -3.89 4.87
N PRO A 93 -7.38 -4.27 4.75
CA PRO A 93 -7.01 -5.65 4.49
C PRO A 93 -7.38 -6.58 5.66
N ALA A 94 -7.36 -6.13 6.92
CA ALA A 94 -7.82 -6.94 8.04
C ALA A 94 -9.31 -7.31 7.93
N LEU A 95 -10.16 -6.36 7.50
CA LEU A 95 -11.56 -6.63 7.22
C LEU A 95 -11.74 -7.61 6.06
N TRP A 96 -10.98 -7.44 4.96
CA TRP A 96 -11.01 -8.39 3.84
C TRP A 96 -10.54 -9.80 4.21
N VAL A 97 -9.52 -9.93 5.07
CA VAL A 97 -9.08 -11.23 5.60
C VAL A 97 -10.16 -11.85 6.48
N GLY A 98 -10.82 -11.08 7.35
CA GLY A 98 -11.94 -11.56 8.16
C GLY A 98 -13.08 -12.10 7.29
N LEU A 99 -13.41 -11.39 6.21
CA LEU A 99 -14.37 -11.85 5.20
C LEU A 99 -13.88 -13.09 4.45
N ALA A 100 -12.58 -13.18 4.13
CA ALA A 100 -11.99 -14.37 3.49
C ALA A 100 -12.17 -15.62 4.37
N ILE A 101 -11.88 -15.51 5.67
CA ILE A 101 -12.03 -16.61 6.62
C ILE A 101 -13.50 -17.04 6.71
N LEU A 102 -14.42 -16.08 6.82
CA LEU A 102 -15.86 -16.36 6.84
C LEU A 102 -16.31 -17.06 5.54
N ALA A 103 -15.84 -16.59 4.38
CA ALA A 103 -16.17 -17.16 3.08
C ALA A 103 -15.68 -18.60 2.93
N ILE A 104 -14.48 -18.91 3.42
CA ILE A 104 -13.91 -20.27 3.43
C ILE A 104 -14.72 -21.19 4.35
N VAL A 105 -15.03 -20.75 5.57
CA VAL A 105 -15.80 -21.55 6.55
C VAL A 105 -17.22 -21.81 6.06
N ARG A 106 -17.82 -20.86 5.34
CA ARG A 106 -19.18 -20.97 4.79
C ARG A 106 -19.25 -21.63 3.40
N LEU A 107 -18.13 -22.08 2.83
CA LEU A 107 -18.04 -22.63 1.46
C LEU A 107 -18.74 -21.74 0.41
N VAL A 108 -18.55 -20.42 0.53
CA VAL A 108 -19.08 -19.45 -0.44
C VAL A 108 -18.37 -19.67 -1.78
N GLY A 109 -19.11 -19.59 -2.90
CA GLY A 109 -18.63 -19.93 -4.24
C GLY A 109 -17.27 -19.31 -4.61
N VAL A 110 -16.50 -20.03 -5.44
CA VAL A 110 -15.09 -19.73 -5.78
C VAL A 110 -14.88 -18.31 -6.35
N ILE A 111 -15.90 -17.74 -7.01
CA ILE A 111 -15.84 -16.39 -7.60
C ILE A 111 -15.74 -15.28 -6.54
N TRP A 112 -16.38 -15.45 -5.38
CA TRP A 112 -16.27 -14.46 -4.30
C TRP A 112 -14.89 -14.49 -3.65
N LEU A 113 -14.25 -15.67 -3.61
CA LEU A 113 -12.87 -15.80 -3.14
C LEU A 113 -11.88 -15.09 -4.07
N SER A 114 -12.09 -15.13 -5.40
CA SER A 114 -11.22 -14.39 -6.32
C SER A 114 -11.36 -12.87 -6.16
N LEU A 115 -12.57 -12.35 -5.88
CA LEU A 115 -12.76 -10.94 -5.56
C LEU A 115 -12.00 -10.52 -4.30
N VAL A 116 -12.07 -11.33 -3.23
CA VAL A 116 -11.31 -11.07 -2.01
C VAL A 116 -9.80 -11.14 -2.27
N ALA A 117 -9.34 -12.07 -3.11
CA ALA A 117 -7.94 -12.16 -3.50
C ALA A 117 -7.46 -10.88 -4.22
N ILE A 118 -8.23 -10.36 -5.17
CA ILE A 118 -7.92 -9.10 -5.87
C ILE A 118 -7.86 -7.93 -4.87
N ALA A 119 -8.82 -7.86 -3.93
CA ALA A 119 -8.83 -6.84 -2.88
C ALA A 119 -7.60 -6.88 -1.99
N LEU A 120 -7.17 -8.06 -1.58
CA LEU A 120 -5.96 -8.24 -0.79
C LEU A 120 -4.71 -7.85 -1.58
N ILE A 121 -4.58 -8.25 -2.85
CA ILE A 121 -3.41 -7.91 -3.67
C ILE A 121 -3.30 -6.38 -3.84
N LEU A 122 -4.39 -5.69 -4.17
CA LEU A 122 -4.38 -4.24 -4.36
C LEU A 122 -4.03 -3.49 -3.08
N THR A 123 -4.64 -3.87 -1.95
CA THR A 123 -4.40 -3.24 -0.65
C THR A 123 -2.99 -3.52 -0.10
N ILE A 124 -2.49 -4.75 -0.23
CA ILE A 124 -1.13 -5.13 0.19
C ILE A 124 -0.08 -4.42 -0.67
N THR A 125 -0.25 -4.39 -1.98
CA THR A 125 0.71 -3.72 -2.88
C THR A 125 0.85 -2.24 -2.51
N ASN A 126 -0.27 -1.56 -2.28
CA ASN A 126 -0.25 -0.16 -1.86
C ASN A 126 0.41 -0.01 -0.48
N THR A 127 0.12 -0.92 0.45
CA THR A 127 0.66 -0.90 1.81
C THR A 127 2.17 -1.08 1.84
N VAL A 128 2.69 -2.03 1.08
CA VAL A 128 4.13 -2.31 0.98
C VAL A 128 4.86 -1.13 0.32
N ALA A 129 4.30 -0.55 -0.75
CA ALA A 129 4.89 0.59 -1.43
C ALA A 129 5.04 1.79 -0.47
N PHE A 130 3.97 2.17 0.22
CA PHE A 130 4.04 3.26 1.20
C PHE A 130 4.94 2.93 2.40
N SER A 131 4.98 1.67 2.85
CA SER A 131 5.89 1.24 3.92
C SER A 131 7.36 1.38 3.53
N ARG A 132 7.69 1.14 2.25
CA ARG A 132 9.03 1.39 1.73
C ARG A 132 9.32 2.89 1.67
N CYS A 133 8.40 3.69 1.13
CA CYS A 133 8.53 5.16 1.12
C CYS A 133 8.84 5.74 2.50
N ASP A 134 8.09 5.34 3.53
CA ASP A 134 8.22 5.90 4.87
C ASP A 134 9.57 5.55 5.51
N LYS A 135 10.05 4.31 5.31
CA LYS A 135 11.36 3.87 5.80
C LYS A 135 12.50 4.63 5.11
N PHE A 136 12.43 4.79 3.78
CA PHE A 136 13.43 5.57 3.04
C PHE A 136 13.41 7.05 3.43
N SER A 137 12.22 7.64 3.59
CA SER A 137 12.06 9.04 4.02
C SER A 137 12.72 9.29 5.38
N GLN A 138 12.42 8.45 6.37
CA GLN A 138 13.01 8.56 7.70
C GLN A 138 14.54 8.45 7.64
N ALA A 139 15.08 7.46 6.92
CA ALA A 139 16.51 7.29 6.74
C ALA A 139 17.19 8.53 6.13
N SER A 140 16.59 9.10 5.08
CA SER A 140 17.07 10.33 4.43
C SER A 140 17.05 11.54 5.37
N THR A 141 15.98 11.70 6.16
CA THR A 141 15.90 12.78 7.15
C THR A 141 16.98 12.65 8.23
N TYR A 142 17.18 11.46 8.79
CA TYR A 142 18.22 11.23 9.80
C TYR A 142 19.64 11.44 9.23
N ALA A 143 19.89 11.01 7.99
CA ALA A 143 21.16 11.24 7.32
C ALA A 143 21.43 12.74 7.10
N ASN A 144 20.42 13.49 6.62
CA ASN A 144 20.54 14.94 6.44
C ASN A 144 20.74 15.68 7.77
N THR A 145 20.10 15.25 8.86
CA THR A 145 20.33 15.83 10.19
C THR A 145 21.72 15.49 10.73
N ALA A 146 22.21 14.26 10.53
CA ALA A 146 23.55 13.85 10.98
C ALA A 146 24.68 14.55 10.21
N LEU A 147 24.49 14.79 8.91
CA LEU A 147 25.46 15.45 8.05
C LEU A 147 25.36 16.99 8.11
N GLY A 148 24.15 17.55 8.30
CA GLY A 148 23.90 18.99 8.29
C GLY A 148 23.83 19.64 9.68
N GLY A 149 23.64 18.88 10.76
CA GLY A 149 23.39 19.40 12.10
C GLY A 149 24.47 19.04 13.11
N GLY A 150 25.44 19.94 13.32
CA GLY A 150 26.27 20.06 14.54
C GLY A 150 27.26 18.92 14.87
N ILE A 151 26.97 17.67 14.53
CA ILE A 151 27.80 16.51 14.86
C ILE A 151 29.07 16.53 14.02
N VAL A 152 28.97 16.81 12.71
CA VAL A 152 30.15 16.99 11.84
C VAL A 152 30.99 18.19 12.30
N ASN A 153 30.38 19.31 12.69
CA ASN A 153 31.15 20.48 13.12
C ASN A 153 31.91 20.22 14.44
N ASN A 154 31.33 19.45 15.36
CA ASN A 154 31.99 19.08 16.62
C ASN A 154 33.00 17.93 16.46
N LEU A 155 32.75 16.94 15.58
CA LEU A 155 33.69 15.85 15.29
C LEU A 155 34.87 16.31 14.42
N ALA A 156 34.61 17.11 13.38
CA ALA A 156 35.65 17.68 12.55
C ALA A 156 36.49 18.67 13.35
N GLY A 157 35.90 19.50 14.20
CA GLY A 157 36.63 20.39 15.10
C GLY A 157 37.56 19.64 16.07
N GLY A 158 37.10 18.54 16.66
CA GLY A 158 37.90 17.71 17.58
C GLY A 158 38.99 16.87 16.90
N LEU A 159 38.76 16.40 15.67
CA LEU A 159 39.74 15.61 14.91
C LEU A 159 40.79 16.48 14.21
N LEU A 160 40.38 17.63 13.63
CA LEU A 160 41.32 18.58 13.03
C LEU A 160 42.23 19.20 14.09
N GLY A 161 41.71 19.52 15.28
CA GLY A 161 42.52 19.99 16.42
C GLY A 161 43.55 18.97 16.93
N ARG A 162 43.39 17.68 16.60
CA ARG A 162 44.34 16.61 16.95
C ARG A 162 45.35 16.30 15.83
N PHE A 163 45.05 16.66 14.59
CA PHE A 163 45.95 16.50 13.44
C PHE A 163 46.90 17.69 13.25
N PHE A 164 46.53 18.88 13.73
CA PHE A 164 47.36 20.10 13.65
C PHE A 164 48.09 20.42 14.96
N ARG A 165 48.38 19.42 15.79
CA ARG A 165 49.14 19.55 17.03
C ARG A 165 50.33 18.61 17.06
#